data_AF-A0A2E0BQJ1-F1
#
_entry.id   AF-A0A2E0BQJ1-F1
#
_cell.length_a   1.000
_cell.length_b   1.000
_cell.length_c   1.000
_cell.angle_alpha   90.00
_cell.angle_beta   90.00
_cell.angle_gamma   90.00
#
_symmetry.space_group_name_H-M   'P 1'
#
loop_
_entity.id
_entity.type
_entity.pdbx_description
1 polymer ?
#
loop_
_entity_poly.entity_id
_entity_poly.type
_entity_poly.pdbx_seq_one_letter_code
_entity_poly.pdbx_strand_id
1 'polypeptide(L)'
;MENIKFSNCEGVEYEIKWRKPHRSYNADGLCCNPQVKDPKILIDPTLRENRTLSVLIEEVTHAFFWDIPEKDVRKFAPRLAKIIKKAGWAKEGSD
;
A
#
# COMPACT_ATOMS: atom_id res chain seq x y z
N MET A 1 6.85 1.68 12.82
CA MET A 1 6.10 0.54 12.25
C MET A 1 7.13 -0.39 11.65
N GLU A 2 6.99 -1.70 11.87
CA GLU A 2 7.93 -2.69 11.36
C GLU A 2 7.73 -2.92 9.86
N ASN A 3 8.82 -3.23 9.14
CA ASN A 3 8.72 -3.59 7.74
C ASN A 3 8.10 -4.97 7.60
N ILE A 4 7.27 -5.15 6.57
CA ILE A 4 6.51 -6.39 6.35
C ILE A 4 6.95 -6.96 5.00
N LYS A 5 7.16 -8.27 4.94
CA LYS A 5 7.41 -8.99 3.69
C LYS A 5 6.22 -9.88 3.35
N PHE A 6 5.90 -9.97 2.07
CA PHE A 6 4.87 -10.88 1.55
C PHE A 6 5.18 -11.25 0.10
N SER A 7 4.57 -12.34 -0.39
CA SER A 7 4.62 -12.72 -1.80
C SER A 7 3.28 -12.44 -2.47
N ASN A 8 3.32 -11.94 -3.70
CA ASN A 8 2.12 -11.80 -4.53
C ASN A 8 1.70 -13.15 -5.16
N CYS A 9 0.64 -13.15 -5.97
CA CYS A 9 0.14 -14.36 -6.66
C CYS A 9 1.15 -14.97 -7.65
N GLU A 10 2.15 -14.21 -8.08
CA GLU A 10 3.19 -14.65 -9.04
C GLU A 10 4.45 -15.15 -8.32
N GLY A 11 4.45 -15.17 -6.99
CA GLY A 11 5.60 -15.59 -6.17
C GLY A 11 6.68 -14.52 -6.01
N VAL A 12 6.44 -13.28 -6.45
CA VAL A 12 7.38 -12.15 -6.27
C VAL A 12 7.30 -11.68 -4.81
N GLU A 13 8.43 -11.68 -4.11
CA GLU A 13 8.54 -11.16 -2.73
C GLU A 13 8.64 -9.63 -2.75
N TYR A 14 7.74 -8.96 -2.04
CA TYR A 14 7.74 -7.53 -1.81
C TYR A 14 8.09 -7.22 -0.36
N GLU A 15 8.79 -6.10 -0.13
CA GLU A 15 9.00 -5.52 1.20
C GLU A 15 8.26 -4.17 1.31
N ILE A 16 7.33 -4.08 2.25
CA ILE A 16 6.68 -2.84 2.67
C ILE A 16 7.62 -2.10 3.61
N LYS A 17 8.00 -0.87 3.23
CA LYS A 17 8.81 0.04 4.04
C LYS A 17 8.02 1.29 4.39
N TRP A 18 8.00 1.62 5.67
CA TRP A 18 7.37 2.84 6.20
C TRP A 18 8.29 4.05 6.01
N ARG A 19 8.44 4.46 4.75
CA ARG A 19 9.30 5.55 4.32
C ARG A 19 8.59 6.33 3.21
N LYS A 20 8.60 7.66 3.31
CA LYS A 20 8.07 8.55 2.28
C LYS A 20 8.76 8.30 0.93
N PRO A 21 8.01 8.19 -0.19
CA PRO A 21 8.57 8.16 -1.53
C PRO A 21 9.46 9.36 -1.82
N HIS A 22 10.39 9.22 -2.77
CA HIS A 22 11.24 10.34 -3.18
C HIS A 22 10.38 11.49 -3.73
N ARG A 23 10.74 12.73 -3.39
CA ARG A 23 9.96 13.95 -3.72
C ARG A 23 9.60 14.11 -5.20
N SER A 24 10.37 13.52 -6.11
CA SER A 24 10.11 13.53 -7.55
C SER A 24 8.80 12.84 -7.94
N TYR A 25 8.33 11.89 -7.13
CA TYR A 25 7.09 11.17 -7.40
C TYR A 25 5.85 11.91 -6.90
N ASN A 26 6.02 12.89 -6.00
CA ASN A 26 4.91 13.62 -5.37
C ASN A 26 3.75 12.71 -4.93
N ALA A 27 4.08 11.62 -4.22
CA ALA A 27 3.15 10.56 -3.88
C ALA A 27 3.23 10.19 -2.39
N ASP A 28 2.10 9.75 -1.85
CA ASP A 28 1.94 9.26 -0.48
C ASP A 28 2.42 7.80 -0.34
N GLY A 29 2.35 7.03 -1.44
CA GLY A 29 2.83 5.65 -1.56
C GLY A 29 3.51 5.43 -2.90
N LEU A 30 4.27 4.34 -3.01
CA LEU A 30 4.89 3.92 -4.26
C LEU A 30 5.16 2.42 -4.27
N CYS A 31 4.54 1.69 -5.21
CA CYS A 31 4.85 0.31 -5.54
C CYS A 31 5.90 0.23 -6.66
N CYS A 32 7.00 -0.50 -6.43
CA CYS A 32 7.94 -0.82 -7.50
C CYS A 32 7.36 -1.85 -8.49
N ASN A 33 7.81 -1.78 -9.74
CA ASN A 33 7.49 -2.76 -10.77
C ASN A 33 7.97 -4.17 -10.34
N PRO A 34 7.15 -5.23 -10.47
CA PRO A 34 7.50 -6.60 -10.08
C PRO A 34 8.77 -7.15 -10.76
N GLN A 35 9.16 -6.59 -11.90
CA GLN A 35 10.33 -7.03 -12.67
C GLN A 35 11.66 -6.50 -12.12
N VAL A 36 11.64 -5.53 -11.18
CA VAL A 36 12.88 -5.04 -10.56
C VAL A 36 13.36 -6.03 -9.50
N LYS A 37 14.67 -6.10 -9.29
CA LYS A 37 15.24 -6.90 -8.20
C LYS A 37 14.78 -6.35 -6.84
N ASP A 38 14.27 -7.24 -5.99
CA ASP A 38 13.81 -6.95 -4.62
C ASP A 38 12.79 -5.77 -4.57
N PRO A 39 11.61 -5.93 -5.21
CA PRO A 39 10.64 -4.86 -5.31
C PRO A 39 10.11 -4.44 -3.95
N LYS A 40 9.84 -3.14 -3.81
CA LYS A 40 9.45 -2.51 -2.55
C LYS A 40 8.15 -1.75 -2.70
N ILE A 41 7.43 -1.66 -1.60
CA ILE A 41 6.32 -0.72 -1.42
C ILE A 41 6.78 0.32 -0.40
N LEU A 42 6.71 1.60 -0.77
CA LEU A 42 6.99 2.72 0.12
C LEU A 42 5.67 3.34 0.56
N ILE A 43 5.51 3.61 1.85
CA ILE A 43 4.34 4.30 2.41
C ILE A 43 4.82 5.41 3.32
N ASP A 44 4.34 6.64 3.11
CA ASP A 44 4.64 7.77 3.99
C ASP A 44 4.10 7.50 5.41
N PRO A 45 4.98 7.37 6.43
CA PRO A 45 4.56 7.06 7.79
C PRO A 45 3.89 8.24 8.51
N THR A 46 3.90 9.44 7.93
CA THR A 46 3.33 10.66 8.53
C THR A 46 1.85 10.88 8.19
N LEU A 47 1.28 10.01 7.34
CA LEU A 47 -0.12 10.07 6.96
C LEU A 47 -1.05 9.77 8.15
N ARG A 48 -2.24 10.37 8.12
CA ARG A 48 -3.32 10.02 9.05
C ARG A 48 -3.75 8.57 8.83
N GLU A 49 -4.16 7.89 9.90
CA GLU A 49 -4.44 6.45 9.87
C GLU A 49 -5.34 5.97 8.72
N ASN A 50 -6.47 6.65 8.47
CA ASN A 50 -7.38 6.28 7.36
C ASN A 50 -6.72 6.44 5.98
N ARG A 51 -5.85 7.46 5.83
CA ARG A 51 -5.09 7.68 4.58
C ARG A 51 -3.99 6.63 4.47
N THR A 52 -3.28 6.32 5.56
CA THR A 52 -2.30 5.23 5.62
C THR A 52 -2.90 3.90 5.19
N LEU A 53 -4.07 3.54 5.71
CA LEU A 53 -4.78 2.32 5.32
C LEU A 53 -5.18 2.33 3.84
N SER A 54 -5.68 3.46 3.34
CA SER A 54 -6.05 3.58 1.92
C SER A 54 -4.84 3.42 1.01
N VAL A 55 -3.72 4.07 1.33
CA VAL A 55 -2.47 3.97 0.54
C VAL A 55 -1.91 2.56 0.62
N LEU A 56 -1.88 1.94 1.80
CA LEU A 56 -1.45 0.54 1.95
C LEU A 56 -2.25 -0.39 1.05
N ILE A 57 -3.58 -0.24 1.00
CA ILE A 57 -4.44 -1.03 0.10
C ILE A 57 -4.11 -0.74 -1.37
N GLU A 58 -3.93 0.53 -1.76
CA GLU A 58 -3.60 0.92 -3.13
C GLU A 58 -2.30 0.24 -3.60
N GLU A 59 -1.21 0.40 -2.85
CA GLU A 59 0.09 -0.13 -3.23
C GLU A 59 0.17 -1.67 -3.18
N VAL A 60 -0.46 -2.31 -2.18
CA VAL A 60 -0.51 -3.77 -2.11
C VAL A 60 -1.35 -4.32 -3.26
N THR A 61 -2.47 -3.68 -3.61
CA THR A 61 -3.28 -4.10 -4.77
C THR A 61 -2.46 -4.02 -6.05
N HIS A 62 -1.62 -2.99 -6.22
CA HIS A 62 -0.70 -2.90 -7.35
C HIS A 62 0.33 -4.04 -7.40
N ALA A 63 0.86 -4.48 -6.26
CA ALA A 63 1.78 -5.62 -6.21
C ALA A 63 1.10 -6.95 -6.59
N PHE A 64 -0.20 -7.10 -6.31
CA PHE A 64 -0.97 -8.29 -6.69
C PHE A 64 -1.55 -8.24 -8.11
N PHE A 65 -1.86 -7.05 -8.61
CA PHE A 65 -2.59 -6.85 -9.87
C PHE A 65 -2.01 -5.69 -10.68
N TRP A 66 -0.75 -5.84 -11.11
CA TRP A 66 0.02 -4.79 -11.79
C TRP A 66 -0.69 -4.20 -13.01
N ASP A 67 -1.42 -5.03 -13.76
CA ASP A 67 -2.10 -4.63 -15.00
C ASP A 67 -3.40 -3.84 -14.78
N ILE A 68 -3.91 -3.73 -13.55
CA ILE A 68 -5.10 -2.91 -13.28
C ILE A 68 -4.74 -1.42 -13.38
N PRO A 69 -5.53 -0.61 -14.10
CA PRO A 69 -5.28 0.83 -14.21
C PRO A 69 -5.20 1.52 -12.84
N GLU A 70 -4.17 2.35 -12.66
CA GLU A 70 -3.93 3.15 -11.44
C GLU A 70 -5.18 3.92 -10.97
N LYS A 71 -5.92 4.52 -11.92
CA LYS A 71 -7.16 5.26 -11.65
C LYS A 71 -8.24 4.41 -10.97
N ASP A 72 -8.28 3.11 -11.23
CA ASP A 72 -9.30 2.20 -10.72
C ASP A 72 -8.89 1.68 -9.34
N VAL A 73 -7.61 1.33 -9.15
CA VAL A 73 -7.06 0.99 -7.83
C VAL A 73 -7.20 2.16 -6.86
N ARG A 74 -6.86 3.38 -7.28
CA ARG A 74 -7.00 4.60 -6.47
C ARG A 74 -8.44 4.90 -6.04
N LYS A 75 -9.44 4.51 -6.85
CA LYS A 75 -10.86 4.62 -6.49
C LYS A 75 -11.33 3.48 -5.58
N PHE A 76 -10.76 2.29 -5.74
CA PHE A 76 -11.07 1.10 -4.96
C PHE A 76 -10.57 1.21 -3.53
N ALA A 77 -9.30 1.59 -3.35
CA ALA A 77 -8.61 1.56 -2.07
C ALA A 77 -9.31 2.31 -0.91
N PRO A 78 -9.74 3.59 -1.05
CA PRO A 78 -10.44 4.29 0.02
C PRO A 78 -11.82 3.71 0.34
N ARG A 79 -12.48 3.04 -0.62
CA ARG A 79 -13.76 2.36 -0.38
C ARG A 79 -13.55 1.11 0.46
N LEU A 80 -12.53 0.32 0.14
CA LEU A 80 -12.17 -0.86 0.92
C LEU A 80 -11.70 -0.47 2.33
N ALA A 81 -10.86 0.57 2.48
CA ALA A 81 -10.46 1.08 3.79
C ALA A 81 -11.67 1.41 4.67
N LYS A 82 -12.69 2.08 4.10
CA LYS A 82 -13.94 2.40 4.79
C LYS A 82 -14.74 1.16 5.17
N ILE A 83 -14.79 0.14 4.30
CA ILE A 83 -15.46 -1.14 4.58
C ILE A 83 -14.78 -1.86 5.74
N ILE A 84 -13.44 -1.98 5.71
CA ILE A 84 -12.63 -2.61 6.76
C ILE A 84 -12.90 -1.95 8.12
N LYS A 85 -12.82 -0.62 8.18
CA LYS A 85 -13.14 0.15 9.40
C LYS A 85 -14.57 -0.07 9.88
N LYS A 86 -15.56 -0.04 8.97
CA LYS A 86 -16.96 -0.29 9.33
C LYS A 86 -17.23 -1.72 9.81
N ALA A 87 -16.44 -2.68 9.34
CA ALA A 87 -16.48 -4.06 9.80
C ALA A 87 -15.81 -4.27 11.16
N GLY A 88 -15.32 -3.20 11.81
CA GLY A 88 -14.70 -3.25 13.13
C GLY A 88 -13.20 -3.55 13.13
N TRP A 89 -12.57 -3.63 11.97
CA TRP A 89 -11.13 -3.86 11.87
C TRP A 89 -10.37 -2.54 11.99
N ALA A 90 -9.44 -2.47 12.93
CA ALA A 90 -8.60 -1.31 13.18
C ALA A 90 -7.18 -1.76 13.51
N LYS A 91 -6.24 -0.81 13.49
CA LYS A 91 -4.88 -1.06 13.93
C LYS A 91 -4.88 -1.21 15.46
N GLU A 92 -4.16 -2.20 15.99
CA GLU A 92 -4.00 -2.31 17.44
C GLU A 92 -3.42 -1.02 18.03
N GLY A 93 -4.05 -0.53 19.11
CA GLY A 93 -3.65 0.72 19.79
C GLY A 93 -4.12 2.01 19.12
N SER A 94 -5.08 1.97 18.18
CA SER A 94 -5.81 3.17 17.73
C SER A 94 -6.99 3.43 18.68
N ASP A 95 -6.76 4.21 19.74
CA ASP A 95 -7.82 4.81 20.57
C ASP A 95 -8.48 6.00 19.85
#